data_AF-A0A2P7AWX0-F1
#
_entry.id   AF-A0A2P7AWX0-F1
#
_cell.length_a   1.000
_cell.length_b   1.000
_cell.length_c   1.000
_cell.angle_alpha   90.00
_cell.angle_beta   90.00
_cell.angle_gamma   90.00
#
_symmetry.space_group_name_H-M   'P 1'
#
loop_
_entity.id
_entity.type
_entity.pdbx_description
1 polymer ?
#
loop_
_entity_poly.entity_id
_entity_poly.type
_entity_poly.pdbx_seq_one_letter_code
_entity_poly.pdbx_strand_id
1 'polypeptide(L)'
;MGGDVDARVRDNEIVKYFSASLDRRATATILVGFIGPAAILMNNPEITLDYDSRRWIFVAVSSLCWLMASYGLRITGKFTSARGFR
;
A
#
# COMPACT_ATOMS: atom_id res chain seq x y z
N MET A 1 -3.89 -21.46 34.72
CA MET A 1 -3.55 -20.07 34.38
C MET A 1 -2.61 -19.92 33.17
N GLY A 2 -2.17 -20.99 32.50
CA GLY A 2 -1.30 -20.89 31.31
C GLY A 2 -2.03 -20.63 29.98
N GLY A 3 -3.25 -21.15 29.81
CA GLY A 3 -3.97 -21.06 28.52
C GLY A 3 -4.33 -19.64 28.06
N ASP A 4 -4.62 -18.73 28.99
CA ASP A 4 -4.91 -17.32 28.67
C ASP A 4 -3.67 -16.53 28.27
N VAL A 5 -2.49 -16.95 28.76
CA VAL A 5 -1.20 -16.35 28.41
C VAL A 5 -0.80 -16.79 27.01
N ASP A 6 -0.93 -18.08 26.69
CA ASP A 6 -0.63 -18.61 25.35
C ASP A 6 -1.57 -18.05 24.27
N ALA A 7 -2.85 -17.84 24.59
CA ALA A 7 -3.79 -17.20 23.68
C ALA A 7 -3.40 -15.75 23.37
N ARG A 8 -3.06 -14.96 24.40
CA ARG A 8 -2.62 -13.56 24.22
C ARG A 8 -1.31 -13.44 23.46
N VAL A 9 -0.35 -14.34 23.68
CA VAL A 9 0.93 -14.34 22.96
C VAL A 9 0.71 -14.59 21.47
N ARG A 10 -0.13 -15.59 21.14
CA ARG A 10 -0.48 -15.91 19.75
C ARG A 10 -1.20 -14.77 19.04
N ASP A 11 -2.15 -14.11 19.70
CA ASP A 11 -2.87 -12.96 19.11
C ASP A 11 -1.90 -11.79 18.83
N ASN A 12 -0.93 -11.58 19.72
CA ASN A 12 0.10 -10.55 19.54
C ASN A 12 1.02 -10.86 18.34
N GLU A 13 1.37 -12.13 18.13
CA GLU A 13 2.12 -12.56 16.94
C GLU A 13 1.31 -12.35 15.65
N ILE A 14 0.02 -12.67 15.66
CA ILE A 14 -0.86 -12.46 14.50
C ILE A 14 -0.93 -10.97 14.13
N VAL A 15 -1.10 -10.07 15.11
CA VAL A 15 -1.09 -8.61 14.89
C VAL A 15 0.24 -8.16 14.26
N LYS A 16 1.36 -8.71 14.73
CA LYS A 16 2.69 -8.39 14.22
C LYS A 16 2.87 -8.82 12.77
N TYR A 17 2.47 -10.04 12.42
CA TYR A 17 2.52 -10.50 11.03
C TYR A 17 1.55 -9.74 10.13
N PHE A 18 0.36 -9.42 10.63
CA PHE A 18 -0.64 -8.67 9.88
C PHE A 18 -0.17 -7.25 9.56
N SER A 19 0.35 -6.52 10.56
CA SER A 19 0.94 -5.19 10.36
C SER A 19 2.13 -5.21 9.41
N ALA A 20 3.03 -6.21 9.52
CA ALA A 20 4.13 -6.38 8.57
C ALA A 20 3.65 -6.68 7.14
N SER A 21 2.57 -7.46 6.98
CA SER A 21 1.99 -7.74 5.67
C SER A 21 1.35 -6.49 5.04
N LEU A 22 0.75 -5.63 5.85
CA LEU A 22 0.16 -4.37 5.40
C LEU A 22 1.24 -3.36 4.97
N ASP A 23 2.37 -3.29 5.67
CA ASP A 23 3.47 -2.41 5.29
C ASP A 23 4.15 -2.87 3.99
N ARG A 24 4.32 -4.19 3.81
CA ARG A 24 4.79 -4.78 2.54
C ARG A 24 3.81 -4.53 1.40
N ARG A 25 2.50 -4.66 1.65
CA ARG A 25 1.47 -4.32 0.67
C ARG A 25 1.54 -2.84 0.32
N ALA A 26 1.60 -1.92 1.28
CA ALA A 26 1.72 -0.48 1.02
C ALA A 26 2.94 -0.14 0.15
N THR A 27 4.07 -0.81 0.37
CA THR A 27 5.28 -0.65 -0.46
C THR A 27 5.06 -1.18 -1.88
N ALA A 28 4.44 -2.35 -2.04
CA ALA A 28 4.08 -2.90 -3.34
C ALA A 28 3.07 -2.00 -4.08
N THR A 29 2.11 -1.42 -3.36
CA THR A 29 1.13 -0.44 -3.87
C THR A 29 1.82 0.80 -4.44
N ILE A 30 2.90 1.28 -3.81
CA ILE A 30 3.70 2.40 -4.32
C ILE A 30 4.51 1.99 -5.55
N LEU A 31 5.16 0.82 -5.50
CA LEU A 31 5.95 0.31 -6.63
C LEU A 31 5.09 0.10 -7.88
N VAL A 32 3.95 -0.55 -7.75
CA VAL A 32 3.04 -0.84 -8.87
C VAL A 32 2.27 0.41 -9.29
N GLY A 33 1.81 1.22 -8.33
CA GLY A 33 0.91 2.33 -8.60
C GLY A 33 1.57 3.64 -9.01
N PHE A 34 2.83 3.85 -8.64
CA PHE A 34 3.56 5.09 -8.93
C PHE A 34 4.79 4.84 -9.81
N ILE A 35 5.65 3.90 -9.40
CA ILE A 35 6.92 3.64 -10.11
C ILE A 35 6.67 2.92 -11.44
N GLY A 36 5.74 1.96 -11.49
CA GLY A 36 5.39 1.22 -12.71
C GLY A 36 4.95 2.14 -13.86
N PRO A 37 3.92 2.98 -13.69
CA PRO A 37 3.48 3.92 -14.71
C PRO A 37 4.57 4.90 -15.14
N ALA A 38 5.38 5.41 -14.20
CA ALA A 38 6.51 6.28 -14.51
C ALA A 38 7.57 5.58 -15.37
N ALA A 39 7.91 4.33 -15.06
CA ALA A 39 8.85 3.54 -15.86
C ALA A 39 8.31 3.23 -17.27
N ILE A 40 7.01 2.98 -17.42
CA ILE A 40 6.38 2.77 -18.73
C ILE A 40 6.42 4.06 -19.56
N LEU A 41 6.16 5.21 -18.94
CA LEU A 41 6.25 6.52 -19.59
C LEU A 41 7.68 6.85 -20.03
N MET A 42 8.68 6.53 -19.21
CA MET A 42 10.10 6.76 -19.53
C MET A 42 10.64 5.83 -20.62
N ASN A 43 10.15 4.59 -20.70
CA ASN A 43 10.59 3.63 -21.72
C ASN A 43 9.88 3.81 -23.08
N ASN A 44 8.84 4.64 -23.17
CA ASN A 44 8.10 4.89 -24.41
C ASN A 44 8.13 6.38 -24.78
N PRO A 45 9.23 6.86 -25.40
CA PRO A 45 9.42 8.27 -25.71
C PRO A 45 8.37 8.84 -26.67
N GLU A 46 7.78 8.01 -27.54
CA GLU A 46 6.68 8.42 -28.43
C GLU A 46 5.44 8.88 -27.64
N ILE A 47 5.15 8.24 -26.51
CA ILE A 47 4.01 8.59 -25.64
C ILE A 47 4.31 9.86 -24.83
N THR A 48 5.58 10.12 -24.53
CA THR A 48 6.00 11.34 -23.81
C THR A 48 6.04 12.56 -24.71
N LEU A 49 6.40 12.37 -25.99
CA LEU A 49 6.52 13.43 -26.99
C LEU A 49 5.14 13.91 -27.50
N ASP A 50 4.16 13.00 -27.60
CA ASP A 50 2.80 13.36 -28.00
C ASP A 50 1.96 13.70 -26.75
N TYR A 51 1.97 14.98 -26.37
CA TYR A 51 1.32 15.46 -25.16
C TYR A 51 -0.20 15.43 -25.27
N ASP A 52 -0.81 14.31 -24.87
CA ASP A 52 -2.27 14.19 -24.70
C ASP A 52 -2.68 14.51 -23.26
N SER A 53 -3.28 15.69 -23.09
CA SER A 53 -3.79 16.17 -21.80
C SER A 53 -4.74 15.18 -21.10
N ARG A 54 -5.54 14.39 -21.83
CA ARG A 54 -6.45 13.40 -21.22
C ARG A 54 -5.70 12.25 -20.59
N ARG A 55 -4.64 11.76 -21.25
CA ARG A 55 -3.78 10.69 -20.73
C ARG A 55 -3.05 11.14 -19.48
N TRP A 56 -2.50 12.36 -19.49
CA TRP A 56 -1.81 12.92 -18.31
C TRP A 56 -2.72 13.11 -17.10
N ILE A 57 -3.96 13.58 -17.31
CA ILE A 57 -4.96 13.66 -16.24
C ILE A 57 -5.27 12.27 -15.69
N PHE A 58 -5.46 11.27 -16.56
CA PHE A 58 -5.72 9.90 -16.12
C PHE A 58 -4.56 9.32 -15.29
N VAL A 59 -3.32 9.53 -15.74
CA VAL A 59 -2.12 9.11 -15.00
C VAL A 59 -2.03 9.81 -13.65
N ALA A 60 -2.29 11.12 -13.59
CA ALA A 60 -2.27 11.89 -12.34
C ALA A 60 -3.34 11.40 -11.35
N VAL A 61 -4.58 11.21 -11.80
CA VAL A 61 -5.68 10.70 -10.98
C VAL A 61 -5.39 9.27 -10.51
N SER A 62 -4.89 8.40 -11.39
CA SER A 62 -4.51 7.03 -11.04
C SER A 62 -3.42 7.01 -9.97
N SER A 63 -2.37 7.83 -10.14
CA SER A 63 -1.28 7.99 -9.17
C SER A 63 -1.80 8.44 -7.80
N LEU A 64 -2.74 9.39 -7.79
CA LEU A 64 -3.37 9.89 -6.57
C LEU A 64 -4.19 8.80 -5.86
N CYS A 65 -4.95 7.99 -6.61
CA CYS A 65 -5.69 6.85 -6.08
C CYS A 65 -4.76 5.81 -5.44
N TRP A 66 -3.62 5.52 -6.07
CA TRP A 66 -2.62 4.59 -5.52
C TRP A 66 -1.96 5.13 -4.25
N LEU A 67 -1.68 6.43 -4.18
CA LEU A 67 -1.19 7.08 -2.96
C LEU A 67 -2.22 7.01 -1.83
N MET A 68 -3.50 7.28 -2.13
CA MET A 68 -4.61 7.15 -1.18
C MET A 68 -4.76 5.71 -0.68
N ALA A 69 -4.67 4.71 -1.57
CA ALA A 69 -4.72 3.31 -1.21
C ALA A 69 -3.54 2.91 -0.30
N SER A 70 -2.32 3.35 -0.63
CA SER A 70 -1.13 3.11 0.19
C SER A 70 -1.25 3.75 1.58
N TYR A 71 -1.73 4.99 1.64
CA TYR A 71 -1.97 5.68 2.91
C TYR A 71 -3.04 4.99 3.75
N GLY A 72 -4.14 4.54 3.10
CA GLY A 72 -5.19 3.75 3.73
C GLY A 72 -4.67 2.47 4.35
N LEU A 73 -3.89 1.67 3.59
CA LEU A 73 -3.23 0.46 4.08
C LEU A 73 -2.35 0.74 5.32
N ARG A 74 -1.63 1.86 5.31
CA ARG A 74 -0.75 2.27 6.41
C ARG A 74 -1.53 2.68 7.66
N ILE A 75 -2.65 3.38 7.50
CA ILE A 75 -3.57 3.71 8.60
C ILE A 75 -4.22 2.44 9.15
N THR A 76 -4.73 1.56 8.29
CA THR A 76 -5.34 0.30 8.71
C THR A 76 -4.35 -0.56 9.49
N GLY A 77 -3.07 -0.60 9.09
CA GLY A 77 -2.00 -1.29 9.81
C GLY A 77 -1.72 -0.70 11.18
N LYS A 78 -1.66 0.64 11.29
CA LYS A 78 -1.54 1.31 12.59
C LYS A 78 -2.76 1.11 13.47
N PHE A 79 -3.98 1.13 12.91
CA PHE A 79 -5.22 0.91 13.65
C PHE A 79 -5.35 -0.52 14.17
N THR A 80 -4.95 -1.51 13.37
CA THR A 80 -4.95 -2.92 13.81
C THR A 80 -3.88 -3.20 14.86
N SER A 81 -2.70 -2.58 14.77
CA SER A 81 -1.73 -2.62 15.88
C SER A 81 -2.19 -1.87 17.13
N ALA A 82 -2.90 -0.75 16.99
CA ALA A 82 -3.31 0.08 18.12
C ALA A 82 -4.52 -0.47 18.87
N ARG A 83 -5.46 -1.15 18.19
CA ARG A 83 -6.64 -1.73 18.85
C ARG A 83 -6.36 -3.08 19.51
N GLY A 84 -5.31 -3.80 19.08
CA GLY A 84 -5.16 -5.22 19.36
C GLY A 84 -6.29 -6.02 18.70
N PHE A 85 -6.06 -7.29 18.38
CA PHE A 85 -7.19 -8.17 18.02
C PHE A 85 -8.07 -8.27 19.26
N ARG A 86 -9.29 -7.75 19.15
CA ARG A 86 -10.32 -7.79 20.19
C ARG A 86 -11.58 -8.37 19.59
#